data_AF-A0A449I755-F1
#
_entry.id   AF-A0A449I755-F1
#
_cell.length_a   1.000
_cell.length_b   1.000
_cell.length_c   1.000
_cell.angle_alpha   90.00
_cell.angle_beta   90.00
_cell.angle_gamma   90.00
#
_symmetry.space_group_name_H-M   'P 1'
#
loop_
_entity.id
_entity.type
_entity.pdbx_description
1 polymer ?
#
loop_
_entity_poly.entity_id
_entity_poly.type
_entity_poly.pdbx_seq_one_letter_code
_entity_poly.pdbx_strand_id
1 'polypeptide(L)'
;MEITYKEQLSRHVENIFMGYSMPGLHICDIATGGGKSYTIGKLTCEYYPEKFDRIVILCVQNKLVNGMNREIDRFINTESSLISPSDKMVIENNPEVITQAIKNGHFQKLLEEMYYRIGEQNKADYKVNEIQYSYNAVKKIYEGLAGLIKTLEESDKNDYILSQINEGEAKLRRAVRGFFDTYKRHLEKTKQLKKVSLETILSRFQSLVKVYPQVDYRRKKVLLMTVHKAMYGIDPILSEKIYLQDLAEKNKKTLILFDESDQAAVAMRTAIIDQSIENAGGSKRFAKGYNGYLQYKDLIDNPEQIANEYYGELLEKCLNKAKEITKTNWEKAVGNILPYKNIFLGNNEELETYRRGVFFSGPALKLNISQKGGLYSLVYML
;
A
#
# COMPACT_ATOMS: atom_id res chain seq x y z
N MET A 1 37.68 21.55 18.90
CA MET A 1 36.38 22.04 18.38
C MET A 1 35.32 21.66 19.39
N GLU A 2 34.69 22.63 20.06
CA GLU A 2 33.54 22.37 20.93
C GLU A 2 32.35 21.94 20.07
N ILE A 3 31.77 20.78 20.39
CA ILE A 3 30.58 20.27 19.71
C ILE A 3 29.41 21.14 20.15
N THR A 4 28.70 21.73 19.19
CA THR A 4 27.57 22.61 19.47
C THR A 4 26.43 21.85 20.16
N TYR A 5 25.61 22.55 20.96
CA TYR A 5 24.43 21.94 21.61
C TYR A 5 23.49 21.26 20.59
N LYS A 6 23.37 21.82 19.38
CA LYS A 6 22.59 21.25 18.29
C LYS A 6 23.16 19.91 17.81
N GLU A 7 24.48 19.80 17.68
CA GLU A 7 25.14 18.54 17.30
C GLU A 7 25.06 17.50 18.42
N GLN A 8 25.14 17.92 19.68
CA GLN A 8 24.94 17.03 20.83
C GLN A 8 23.52 16.46 20.85
N LEU A 9 22.50 17.31 20.66
CA LEU A 9 21.10 16.88 20.57
C LEU A 9 20.87 15.94 19.38
N SER A 10 21.43 16.26 18.22
CA SER A 10 21.34 15.40 17.03
C SER A 10 21.93 14.01 17.28
N ARG A 11 23.12 13.94 17.90
CA ARG A 11 23.76 12.68 18.28
C ARG A 11 22.94 11.91 19.31
N HIS A 12 22.34 12.60 20.28
CA HIS A 12 21.50 11.96 21.28
C HIS A 12 20.26 11.33 20.65
N VAL A 13 19.56 12.06 19.77
CA VAL A 13 18.42 11.54 19.01
C VAL A 13 18.84 10.36 18.13
N GLU A 14 19.95 10.48 17.41
CA GLU A 14 20.50 9.40 16.59
C GLU A 14 20.78 8.13 17.41
N ASN A 15 21.40 8.26 18.59
CA ASN A 15 21.66 7.13 19.48
C ASN A 15 20.37 6.45 19.98
N ILE A 16 19.31 7.22 20.27
CA ILE A 16 18.00 6.66 20.61
C ILE A 16 17.49 5.79 19.46
N PHE A 17 17.51 6.32 18.24
CA PHE A 17 17.04 5.60 17.05
C PHE A 17 17.89 4.37 16.71
N MET A 18 19.21 4.43 16.88
CA MET A 18 20.09 3.26 16.72
C MET A 18 19.76 2.12 17.70
N GLY A 19 19.23 2.45 18.87
CA GLY A 19 18.70 1.51 19.86
C GLY A 19 17.49 0.70 19.36
N TYR A 20 16.77 1.20 18.36
CA TYR A 20 15.59 0.54 17.78
C TYR A 20 15.93 -0.61 16.80
N SER A 21 17.14 -1.14 16.89
CA SER A 21 17.62 -2.29 16.14
C SER A 21 17.27 -3.64 16.78
N MET A 22 16.78 -3.62 18.03
CA MET A 22 16.34 -4.82 18.74
C MET A 22 14.88 -5.16 18.46
N PRO A 23 14.54 -6.46 18.30
CA PRO A 23 13.16 -6.90 18.13
C PRO A 23 12.24 -6.39 19.24
N GLY A 24 11.10 -5.84 18.87
CA GLY A 24 10.15 -5.28 19.83
C GLY A 24 9.44 -4.05 19.31
N LEU A 25 8.56 -3.53 20.18
CA LEU A 25 7.80 -2.32 19.97
C LEU A 25 8.54 -1.15 20.61
N HIS A 26 8.97 -0.17 19.80
CA HIS A 26 9.62 1.04 20.29
C HIS A 26 8.70 2.24 20.05
N ILE A 27 8.50 3.07 21.07
CA ILE A 27 7.70 4.29 20.97
C ILE A 27 8.65 5.47 21.21
N CYS A 28 8.67 6.40 20.26
CA CYS A 28 9.50 7.59 20.31
C CYS A 28 8.60 8.83 20.28
N ASP A 29 8.58 9.61 21.36
CA ASP A 29 7.90 10.90 21.42
C ASP A 29 8.95 12.02 21.41
N ILE A 30 9.18 12.59 20.23
CA ILE A 30 10.09 13.72 20.02
C ILE A 30 9.28 14.85 19.39
N ALA A 31 9.38 16.05 19.97
CA ALA A 31 8.68 17.23 19.48
C ALA A 31 8.97 17.52 18.00
N THR A 32 8.00 18.12 17.31
CA THR A 32 8.15 18.61 15.93
C THR A 32 9.35 19.56 15.84
N GLY A 33 10.20 19.38 14.82
CA GLY A 33 11.47 20.11 14.69
C GLY A 33 12.66 19.48 15.43
N GLY A 34 12.45 18.41 16.20
CA GLY A 34 13.51 17.67 16.91
C GLY A 34 14.38 16.76 16.05
N GLY A 35 14.31 16.88 14.72
CA GLY A 35 15.19 16.15 13.79
C GLY A 35 14.74 14.73 13.40
N LYS A 36 13.54 14.29 13.78
CA LYS A 36 13.00 12.94 13.48
C LYS A 36 13.23 12.51 12.02
N SER A 37 12.67 13.26 11.05
CA SER A 37 12.74 12.92 9.61
C SER A 37 14.18 12.87 9.08
N TYR A 38 15.03 13.78 9.55
CA TYR A 38 16.46 13.79 9.22
C TYR A 38 17.16 12.51 9.72
N THR A 39 16.97 12.18 11.00
CA THR A 39 17.58 11.00 11.64
C THR A 39 17.09 9.71 11.00
N ILE A 40 15.79 9.58 10.69
CA ILE A 40 15.25 8.42 9.98
C ILE A 40 15.85 8.31 8.59
N GLY A 41 15.92 9.43 7.83
CA GLY A 41 16.50 9.45 6.49
C GLY A 41 17.95 8.99 6.50
N LYS A 42 18.75 9.54 7.43
CA LYS A 42 20.17 9.17 7.62
C LYS A 42 20.31 7.69 7.99
N LEU A 43 19.64 7.22 9.04
CA LEU A 43 19.79 5.85 9.53
C LEU A 43 19.23 4.82 8.55
N THR A 44 18.22 5.17 7.75
CA THR A 44 17.70 4.33 6.66
C THR A 44 18.77 4.07 5.60
N CYS A 45 19.69 5.02 5.38
CA CYS A 45 20.80 4.86 4.44
C CYS A 45 22.03 4.23 5.09
N GLU A 46 22.40 4.64 6.31
CA GLU A 46 23.74 4.38 6.87
C GLU A 46 23.80 3.27 7.92
N TYR A 47 22.69 2.91 8.58
CA TYR A 47 22.73 2.02 9.75
C TYR A 47 21.74 0.86 9.70
N TYR A 48 20.45 1.15 9.49
CA TYR A 48 19.41 0.13 9.45
C TYR A 48 19.61 -0.94 8.36
N PRO A 49 20.21 -0.66 7.19
CA PRO A 49 20.48 -1.68 6.19
C PRO A 49 21.38 -2.83 6.67
N GLU A 50 22.24 -2.63 7.68
CA GLU A 50 23.03 -3.72 8.28
C GLU A 50 22.21 -4.61 9.23
N LYS A 51 21.13 -4.06 9.80
CA LYS A 51 20.34 -4.72 10.85
C LYS A 51 19.08 -5.39 10.29
N PHE A 52 18.56 -4.86 9.20
CA PHE A 52 17.26 -5.23 8.62
C PHE A 52 17.37 -5.58 7.14
N ASP A 53 16.72 -6.66 6.76
CA ASP A 53 16.58 -7.10 5.36
C ASP A 53 15.58 -6.22 4.59
N ARG A 54 14.63 -5.61 5.31
CA ARG A 54 13.64 -4.70 4.75
C ARG A 54 13.29 -3.58 5.72
N ILE A 55 13.14 -2.38 5.19
CA ILE A 55 12.71 -1.19 5.91
C ILE A 55 11.45 -0.68 5.22
N VAL A 56 10.35 -0.57 5.96
CA VAL A 56 9.07 -0.06 5.48
C VAL A 56 8.75 1.20 6.26
N ILE A 57 8.56 2.32 5.57
CA ILE A 57 8.18 3.57 6.21
C ILE A 57 6.78 3.95 5.74
N LEU A 58 5.91 4.14 6.71
CA LEU A 58 4.48 4.38 6.53
C LEU A 58 4.15 5.77 7.04
N CYS A 59 3.72 6.63 6.12
CA CYS A 59 3.24 7.97 6.44
C CYS A 59 1.72 8.05 6.26
N VAL A 60 1.08 9.03 6.88
CA VAL A 60 -0.39 9.18 6.80
C VAL A 60 -0.82 9.75 5.44
N GLN A 61 0.01 10.61 4.84
CA GLN A 61 -0.32 11.38 3.63
C GLN A 61 0.82 11.40 2.60
N ASN A 62 0.50 11.57 1.31
CA ASN A 62 1.47 11.64 0.21
C ASN A 62 2.50 12.78 0.41
N LYS A 63 2.11 13.90 1.03
CA LYS A 63 3.04 15.01 1.32
C LYS A 63 4.17 14.57 2.27
N LEU A 64 3.84 13.77 3.28
CA LEU A 64 4.80 13.23 4.25
C LEU A 64 5.68 12.16 3.59
N VAL A 65 5.11 11.28 2.76
CA VAL A 65 5.88 10.34 1.92
C VAL A 65 6.91 11.10 1.08
N ASN A 66 6.51 12.18 0.40
CA ASN A 66 7.42 12.99 -0.40
C ASN A 66 8.46 13.75 0.43
N GLY A 67 8.13 14.13 1.66
CA GLY A 67 9.07 14.72 2.61
C GLY A 67 10.14 13.72 3.03
N MET A 68 9.72 12.55 3.51
CA MET A 68 10.61 11.47 3.90
C MET A 68 11.47 10.95 2.74
N ASN A 69 10.88 10.84 1.53
CA ASN A 69 11.62 10.44 0.34
C ASN A 69 12.79 11.41 0.05
N ARG A 70 12.54 12.72 0.18
CA ARG A 70 13.55 13.77 0.02
C ARG A 70 14.63 13.69 1.09
N GLU A 71 14.27 13.39 2.34
CA GLU A 71 15.27 13.19 3.40
C GLU A 71 16.17 11.99 3.10
N ILE A 72 15.60 10.86 2.67
CA ILE A 72 16.39 9.68 2.25
C ILE A 72 17.29 10.02 1.06
N ASP A 73 16.78 10.74 0.06
CA ASP A 73 17.55 11.14 -1.13
C ASP A 73 18.77 12.03 -0.81
N ARG A 74 18.75 12.76 0.31
CA ARG A 74 19.93 13.54 0.77
C ARG A 74 21.09 12.64 1.17
N PHE A 75 20.80 11.44 1.70
CA PHE A 75 21.81 10.51 2.20
C PHE A 75 22.09 9.35 1.24
N ILE A 76 21.18 9.02 0.33
CA ILE A 76 21.30 7.80 -0.49
C ILE A 76 22.54 7.76 -1.41
N ASN A 77 23.10 8.92 -1.73
CA ASN A 77 24.27 9.06 -2.59
C ASN A 77 25.55 9.43 -1.81
N THR A 78 25.52 9.42 -0.47
CA THR A 78 26.73 9.66 0.34
C THR A 78 27.61 8.42 0.39
N GLU A 79 28.91 8.59 0.65
CA GLU A 79 29.86 7.46 0.78
C GLU A 79 29.50 6.52 1.94
N SER A 80 28.80 7.04 2.94
CA SER A 80 28.29 6.29 4.10
C SER A 80 27.04 5.45 3.80
N SER A 81 26.40 5.64 2.64
CA SER A 81 25.15 4.95 2.30
C SER A 81 25.39 3.47 2.00
N LEU A 82 24.62 2.61 2.66
CA LEU A 82 24.58 1.16 2.46
C LEU A 82 23.52 0.71 1.45
N ILE A 83 22.78 1.66 0.88
CA ILE A 83 21.75 1.44 -0.13
C ILE A 83 21.94 2.39 -1.30
N SER A 84 21.46 1.97 -2.45
CA SER A 84 21.44 2.74 -3.68
C SER A 84 20.02 3.19 -4.03
N PRO A 85 19.85 4.15 -4.97
CA PRO A 85 18.53 4.50 -5.49
C PRO A 85 17.72 3.30 -5.99
N SER A 86 18.37 2.25 -6.50
CA SER A 86 17.69 1.02 -6.95
C SER A 86 17.12 0.16 -5.82
N ASP A 87 17.56 0.35 -4.57
CA ASP A 87 17.09 -0.39 -3.39
C ASP A 87 15.85 0.23 -2.76
N LYS A 88 15.52 1.47 -3.14
CA LYS A 88 14.38 2.23 -2.64
C LYS A 88 13.22 2.21 -3.62
N MET A 89 11.99 2.20 -3.10
CA MET A 89 10.78 2.42 -3.90
C MET A 89 9.72 3.17 -3.11
N VAL A 90 9.15 4.20 -3.75
CA VAL A 90 7.93 4.86 -3.30
C VAL A 90 6.74 4.14 -3.95
N ILE A 91 5.79 3.66 -3.15
CA ILE A 91 4.58 3.02 -3.66
C ILE A 91 3.44 4.04 -3.69
N GLU A 92 3.22 4.58 -4.88
CA GLU A 92 2.22 5.60 -5.15
C GLU A 92 0.83 5.00 -5.45
N ASN A 93 -0.16 5.88 -5.62
CA ASN A 93 -1.50 5.48 -6.02
C ASN A 93 -1.49 4.95 -7.46
N ASN A 94 -2.27 3.90 -7.71
CA ASN A 94 -2.29 3.25 -9.03
C ASN A 94 -2.62 4.21 -10.19
N PRO A 95 -3.60 5.12 -10.07
CA PRO A 95 -3.91 6.10 -11.11
C PRO A 95 -2.76 7.08 -11.39
N GLU A 96 -2.06 7.53 -10.35
CA GLU A 96 -0.91 8.43 -10.48
C GLU A 96 0.23 7.75 -11.26
N VAL A 97 0.58 6.53 -10.87
CA VAL A 97 1.62 5.72 -11.53
C VAL A 97 1.30 5.51 -13.01
N ILE A 98 0.07 5.10 -13.32
CA ILE A 98 -0.32 4.85 -14.72
C ILE A 98 -0.37 6.13 -15.53
N THR A 99 -0.85 7.22 -14.95
CA THR A 99 -0.87 8.52 -15.61
C THR A 99 0.55 8.96 -15.99
N GLN A 100 1.51 8.85 -15.06
CA GLN A 100 2.92 9.17 -15.34
C GLN A 100 3.53 8.22 -16.38
N ALA A 101 3.25 6.93 -16.31
CA ALA A 101 3.76 5.94 -17.26
C ALA A 101 3.25 6.19 -18.70
N ILE A 102 2.02 6.67 -18.85
CA ILE A 102 1.44 7.06 -20.15
C ILE A 102 2.10 8.34 -20.65
N LYS A 103 2.19 9.38 -19.81
CA LYS A 103 2.82 10.67 -20.18
C LYS A 103 4.28 10.52 -20.60
N ASN A 104 5.04 9.67 -19.91
CA ASN A 104 6.45 9.43 -20.20
C ASN A 104 6.69 8.40 -21.33
N GLY A 105 5.64 7.94 -22.00
CA GLY A 105 5.71 6.96 -23.09
C GLY A 105 6.19 5.56 -22.66
N HIS A 106 6.22 5.26 -21.36
CA HIS A 106 6.63 3.96 -20.86
C HIS A 106 5.59 2.87 -21.17
N PHE A 107 4.30 3.22 -21.11
CA PHE A 107 3.24 2.28 -21.47
C PHE A 107 3.28 1.93 -22.96
N GLN A 108 3.56 2.92 -23.82
CA GLN A 108 3.73 2.69 -25.25
C GLN A 108 4.85 1.68 -25.54
N LYS A 109 6.01 1.84 -24.88
CA LYS A 109 7.12 0.88 -24.99
C LYS A 109 6.74 -0.53 -24.51
N LEU A 110 5.93 -0.63 -23.44
CA LEU A 110 5.41 -1.92 -22.99
C LEU A 110 4.51 -2.57 -24.07
N LEU A 111 3.66 -1.80 -24.76
CA LEU A 111 2.85 -2.32 -25.87
C LEU A 111 3.72 -2.80 -27.04
N GLU A 112 4.79 -2.06 -27.37
CA GLU A 112 5.76 -2.47 -28.40
C GLU A 112 6.46 -3.78 -28.02
N GLU A 113 6.88 -3.93 -26.76
CA GLU A 113 7.44 -5.20 -26.25
C GLU A 113 6.41 -6.34 -26.35
N MET A 114 5.15 -6.12 -25.97
CA MET A 114 4.06 -7.10 -26.12
C MET A 114 3.88 -7.54 -27.57
N TYR A 115 3.80 -6.59 -28.50
CA TYR A 115 3.64 -6.88 -29.92
C TYR A 115 4.84 -7.62 -30.49
N TYR A 116 6.05 -7.19 -30.15
CA TYR A 116 7.29 -7.84 -30.57
C TYR A 116 7.35 -9.30 -30.11
N ARG A 117 7.03 -9.58 -28.83
CA ARG A 117 7.02 -10.95 -28.30
C ARG A 117 5.94 -11.83 -28.95
N ILE A 118 4.80 -11.27 -29.34
CA ILE A 118 3.81 -12.02 -30.14
C ILE A 118 4.39 -12.34 -31.53
N GLY A 119 5.04 -11.37 -32.16
CA GLY A 119 5.68 -11.54 -33.48
C GLY A 119 6.74 -12.65 -33.49
N GLU A 120 7.58 -12.73 -32.44
CA GLU A 120 8.55 -13.83 -32.28
C GLU A 120 7.87 -15.21 -32.22
N GLN A 121 6.75 -15.31 -31.50
CA GLN A 121 6.00 -16.56 -31.39
C GLN A 121 5.35 -16.96 -32.73
N ASN A 122 4.83 -15.99 -33.47
CA ASN A 122 4.25 -16.22 -34.78
C ASN A 122 5.30 -16.65 -35.81
N LYS A 123 6.51 -16.08 -35.77
CA LYS A 123 7.64 -16.48 -36.62
C LYS A 123 8.15 -17.89 -36.33
N ALA A 124 7.90 -18.39 -35.13
CA ALA A 124 8.23 -19.76 -34.72
C ALA A 124 7.06 -20.74 -34.95
N ASP A 125 6.10 -20.37 -35.81
CA ASP A 125 4.92 -21.17 -36.20
C ASP A 125 4.00 -21.59 -35.04
N TYR A 126 4.02 -20.86 -33.93
CA TYR A 126 3.05 -21.06 -32.85
C TYR A 126 1.74 -20.32 -33.10
N LYS A 127 0.62 -20.91 -32.68
CA LYS A 127 -0.70 -20.25 -32.73
C LYS A 127 -0.77 -19.12 -31.71
N VAL A 128 -0.84 -17.87 -32.16
CA VAL A 128 -0.82 -16.67 -31.30
C VAL A 128 -2.17 -15.99 -31.07
N ASN A 129 -3.27 -16.53 -31.62
CA ASN A 129 -4.60 -15.89 -31.60
C ASN A 129 -5.06 -15.46 -30.19
N GLU A 130 -4.87 -16.31 -29.18
CA GLU A 130 -5.25 -16.01 -27.79
C GLU A 130 -4.45 -14.82 -27.21
N ILE A 131 -3.14 -14.79 -27.44
CA ILE A 131 -2.27 -13.71 -26.94
C ILE A 131 -2.55 -12.42 -27.73
N GLN A 132 -2.74 -12.50 -29.05
CA GLN A 132 -3.06 -11.35 -29.89
C GLN A 132 -4.40 -10.71 -29.47
N TYR A 133 -5.42 -11.52 -29.17
CA TYR A 133 -6.69 -11.02 -28.64
C TYR A 133 -6.49 -10.27 -27.31
N SER A 134 -5.71 -10.85 -26.40
CA SER A 134 -5.41 -10.23 -25.10
C SER A 134 -4.63 -8.92 -25.26
N TYR A 135 -3.66 -8.86 -26.19
CA TYR A 135 -2.93 -7.64 -26.52
C TYR A 135 -3.85 -6.55 -27.08
N ASN A 136 -4.75 -6.90 -28.02
CA ASN A 136 -5.70 -5.95 -28.59
C ASN A 136 -6.63 -5.35 -27.52
N ALA A 137 -7.01 -6.13 -26.50
CA ALA A 137 -7.79 -5.63 -25.37
C ALA A 137 -7.00 -4.61 -24.53
N VAL A 138 -5.72 -4.89 -24.23
CA VAL A 138 -4.84 -3.94 -23.53
C VAL A 138 -4.69 -2.65 -24.34
N LYS A 139 -4.35 -2.76 -25.63
CA LYS A 139 -4.15 -1.63 -26.53
C LYS A 139 -5.37 -0.72 -26.59
N LYS A 140 -6.57 -1.28 -26.78
CA LYS A 140 -7.83 -0.52 -26.84
C LYS A 140 -8.10 0.27 -25.55
N ILE A 141 -7.87 -0.34 -24.39
CA ILE A 141 -8.10 0.32 -23.10
C ILE A 141 -7.05 1.42 -22.86
N TYR A 142 -5.78 1.16 -23.21
CA TYR A 142 -4.71 2.15 -23.14
C TYR A 142 -5.02 3.38 -24.01
N GLU A 143 -5.44 3.19 -25.27
CA GLU A 143 -5.77 4.29 -26.18
C GLU A 143 -6.90 5.17 -25.61
N GLY A 144 -7.94 4.55 -25.05
CA GLY A 144 -9.02 5.28 -24.37
C GLY A 144 -8.53 6.05 -23.15
N LEU A 145 -7.68 5.44 -22.31
CA LEU A 145 -7.15 6.09 -21.11
C LEU A 145 -6.18 7.23 -21.45
N ALA A 146 -5.32 7.05 -22.45
CA ALA A 146 -4.42 8.08 -22.93
C ALA A 146 -5.19 9.29 -23.48
N GLY A 147 -6.29 9.06 -24.20
CA GLY A 147 -7.21 10.11 -24.63
C GLY A 147 -7.80 10.90 -23.45
N LEU A 148 -8.31 10.20 -22.42
CA LEU A 148 -8.85 10.85 -21.21
C LEU A 148 -7.81 11.68 -20.46
N ILE A 149 -6.59 11.18 -20.32
CA ILE A 149 -5.48 11.90 -19.67
C ILE A 149 -5.14 13.17 -20.45
N LYS A 150 -5.10 13.10 -21.77
CA LYS A 150 -4.85 14.27 -22.63
C LYS A 150 -5.96 15.33 -22.46
N THR A 151 -7.23 14.91 -22.46
CA THR A 151 -8.35 15.83 -22.22
C THR A 151 -8.28 16.48 -20.84
N LEU A 152 -7.86 15.75 -19.80
CA LEU A 152 -7.69 16.31 -18.46
C LEU A 152 -6.60 17.39 -18.41
N GLU A 153 -5.53 17.27 -19.21
CA GLU A 153 -4.47 18.29 -19.27
C GLU A 153 -4.94 19.57 -19.98
N GLU A 154 -5.89 19.44 -20.91
CA GLU A 154 -6.46 20.55 -21.68
C GLU A 154 -7.63 21.24 -20.94
N SER A 155 -8.09 20.69 -19.81
CA SER A 155 -9.22 21.19 -19.01
C SER A 155 -8.82 21.51 -17.57
N ASP A 156 -9.41 22.54 -16.95
CA ASP A 156 -9.32 22.70 -15.49
C ASP A 156 -9.89 21.46 -14.78
N LYS A 157 -9.22 21.04 -13.69
CA LYS A 157 -9.47 19.79 -12.94
C LYS A 157 -10.95 19.38 -12.93
N ASN A 158 -11.28 18.38 -13.76
CA ASN A 158 -12.62 17.84 -13.87
C ASN A 158 -12.74 16.52 -13.09
N ASP A 159 -13.48 16.55 -11.97
CA ASP A 159 -13.69 15.40 -11.08
C ASP A 159 -14.33 14.19 -11.78
N TYR A 160 -15.18 14.43 -12.80
CA TYR A 160 -15.75 13.35 -13.60
C TYR A 160 -14.68 12.64 -14.42
N ILE A 161 -13.78 13.40 -15.07
CA ILE A 161 -12.68 12.82 -15.85
C ILE A 161 -11.71 12.05 -14.94
N LEU A 162 -11.41 12.57 -13.74
CA LEU A 162 -10.61 11.87 -12.74
C LEU A 162 -11.24 10.53 -12.32
N SER A 163 -12.56 10.49 -12.12
CA SER A 163 -13.28 9.25 -11.84
C SER A 163 -13.20 8.24 -13.00
N GLN A 164 -13.36 8.71 -14.24
CA GLN A 164 -13.20 7.86 -15.43
C GLN A 164 -11.78 7.32 -15.59
N ILE A 165 -10.76 8.12 -15.27
CA ILE A 165 -9.35 7.68 -15.25
C ILE A 165 -9.16 6.57 -14.21
N ASN A 166 -9.72 6.70 -13.01
CA ASN A 166 -9.64 5.66 -11.97
C ASN A 166 -10.28 4.34 -12.43
N GLU A 167 -11.47 4.40 -13.03
CA GLU A 167 -12.13 3.21 -13.58
C GLU A 167 -11.35 2.60 -14.76
N GLY A 168 -10.82 3.46 -15.63
CA GLY A 168 -9.99 3.08 -16.79
C GLY A 168 -8.70 2.39 -16.35
N GLU A 169 -8.03 2.91 -15.32
CA GLU A 169 -6.85 2.30 -14.70
C GLU A 169 -7.14 0.88 -14.20
N ALA A 170 -8.24 0.72 -13.46
CA ALA A 170 -8.62 -0.59 -12.93
C ALA A 170 -8.96 -1.60 -14.04
N LYS A 171 -9.53 -1.15 -15.16
CA LYS A 171 -9.78 -1.98 -16.36
C LYS A 171 -8.46 -2.33 -17.07
N LEU A 172 -7.57 -1.35 -17.24
CA LEU A 172 -6.27 -1.53 -17.89
C LEU A 172 -5.41 -2.53 -17.11
N ARG A 173 -5.34 -2.37 -15.79
CA ARG A 173 -4.65 -3.29 -14.88
C ARG A 173 -5.11 -4.74 -15.04
N ARG A 174 -6.43 -4.96 -15.11
CA ARG A 174 -7.02 -6.29 -15.33
C ARG A 174 -6.67 -6.85 -16.71
N ALA A 175 -6.72 -6.03 -17.75
CA ALA A 175 -6.35 -6.45 -19.10
C ALA A 175 -4.87 -6.82 -19.20
N VAL A 176 -3.98 -6.03 -18.60
CA VAL A 176 -2.53 -6.32 -18.55
C VAL A 176 -2.27 -7.65 -17.82
N ARG A 177 -2.93 -7.89 -16.68
CA ARG A 177 -2.84 -9.18 -15.99
C ARG A 177 -3.29 -10.32 -16.89
N GLY A 178 -4.45 -10.18 -17.55
CA GLY A 178 -4.98 -11.18 -18.48
C GLY A 178 -4.04 -11.47 -19.66
N PHE A 179 -3.36 -10.45 -20.18
CA PHE A 179 -2.31 -10.63 -21.20
C PHE A 179 -1.17 -11.50 -20.66
N PHE A 180 -0.59 -11.16 -19.51
CA PHE A 180 0.54 -11.92 -18.98
C PHE A 180 0.15 -13.34 -18.57
N ASP A 181 -1.04 -13.56 -18.05
CA ASP A 181 -1.55 -14.91 -17.75
C ASP A 181 -1.73 -15.74 -19.02
N THR A 182 -2.18 -15.11 -20.11
CA THR A 182 -2.31 -15.78 -21.42
C THR A 182 -0.95 -16.06 -22.04
N TYR A 183 -0.02 -15.11 -21.95
CA TYR A 183 1.36 -15.28 -22.44
C TYR A 183 2.11 -16.38 -21.68
N LYS A 184 2.00 -16.44 -20.34
CA LYS A 184 2.59 -17.52 -19.53
C LYS A 184 2.04 -18.89 -19.94
N ARG A 185 0.71 -19.02 -20.01
CA ARG A 185 0.04 -20.26 -20.45
C ARG A 185 0.47 -20.68 -21.86
N HIS A 186 0.67 -19.73 -22.77
CA HIS A 186 1.15 -20.01 -24.12
C HIS A 186 2.56 -20.61 -24.11
N LEU A 187 3.49 -20.02 -23.36
CA LEU A 187 4.86 -20.55 -23.25
C LEU A 187 4.91 -21.95 -22.62
N GLU A 188 4.02 -22.23 -21.66
CA GLU A 188 3.89 -23.53 -21.03
C GLU A 188 3.26 -24.57 -21.98
N LYS A 189 2.17 -24.22 -22.68
CA LYS A 189 1.51 -25.07 -23.69
C LYS A 189 2.44 -25.44 -24.84
N THR A 190 3.25 -24.48 -25.31
CA THR A 190 4.24 -24.69 -26.39
C THR A 190 5.53 -25.37 -25.90
N LYS A 191 5.59 -25.77 -24.62
CA LYS A 191 6.74 -26.45 -23.98
C LYS A 191 8.06 -25.68 -24.03
N GLN A 192 8.02 -24.37 -24.29
CA GLN A 192 9.21 -23.52 -24.24
C GLN A 192 9.75 -23.42 -22.80
N LEU A 193 8.85 -23.42 -21.82
CA LEU A 193 9.19 -23.39 -20.40
C LEU A 193 8.24 -24.30 -19.63
N LYS A 194 8.76 -25.04 -18.63
CA LYS A 194 7.91 -25.86 -17.75
C LYS A 194 7.06 -25.01 -16.79
N LYS A 195 7.60 -23.87 -16.35
CA LYS A 195 6.93 -22.91 -15.47
C LYS A 195 7.54 -21.53 -15.69
N VAL A 196 6.73 -20.53 -15.97
CA VAL A 196 7.24 -19.18 -16.24
C VAL A 196 7.44 -18.40 -14.94
N SER A 197 8.68 -18.04 -14.64
CA SER A 197 9.04 -17.25 -13.46
C SER A 197 8.79 -15.73 -13.67
N LEU A 198 8.76 -14.98 -12.57
CA LEU A 198 8.66 -13.52 -12.63
C LEU A 198 9.87 -12.91 -13.34
N GLU A 199 11.08 -13.40 -13.05
CA GLU A 199 12.33 -12.94 -13.65
C GLU A 199 12.31 -13.13 -15.16
N THR A 200 11.73 -14.23 -15.63
CA THR A 200 11.58 -14.52 -17.07
C THR A 200 10.67 -13.51 -17.77
N ILE A 201 9.60 -13.07 -17.10
CA ILE A 201 8.73 -12.02 -17.65
C ILE A 201 9.47 -10.68 -17.65
N LEU A 202 10.10 -10.32 -16.53
CA LEU A 202 10.80 -9.03 -16.41
C LEU A 202 12.00 -8.90 -17.36
N SER A 203 12.67 -10.00 -17.71
CA SER A 203 13.74 -9.97 -18.71
C SER A 203 13.22 -9.77 -20.14
N ARG A 204 12.01 -10.27 -20.43
CA ARG A 204 11.37 -10.12 -21.75
C ARG A 204 10.61 -8.82 -21.93
N PHE A 205 10.12 -8.24 -20.83
CA PHE A 205 9.29 -7.03 -20.77
C PHE A 205 9.87 -6.01 -19.77
N GLN A 206 10.98 -5.38 -20.16
CA GLN A 206 11.73 -4.49 -19.28
C GLN A 206 10.93 -3.23 -18.93
N SER A 207 10.08 -2.76 -19.85
CA SER A 207 9.22 -1.60 -19.63
C SER A 207 8.16 -1.85 -18.56
N LEU A 208 7.88 -3.11 -18.19
CA LEU A 208 6.89 -3.43 -17.17
C LEU A 208 7.22 -2.81 -15.81
N VAL A 209 8.49 -2.78 -15.41
CA VAL A 209 8.93 -2.16 -14.15
C VAL A 209 8.73 -0.64 -14.19
N LYS A 210 8.80 -0.01 -15.37
CA LYS A 210 8.57 1.43 -15.51
C LYS A 210 7.10 1.79 -15.47
N VAL A 211 6.24 0.89 -15.95
CA VAL A 211 4.77 1.08 -15.96
C VAL A 211 4.15 0.71 -14.63
N TYR A 212 4.61 -0.38 -14.01
CA TYR A 212 4.14 -0.88 -12.73
C TYR A 212 5.33 -1.16 -11.81
N PRO A 213 5.94 -0.12 -11.22
CA PRO A 213 7.13 -0.26 -10.37
C PRO A 213 6.99 -1.31 -9.29
N GLN A 214 5.79 -1.42 -8.70
CA GLN A 214 5.51 -2.38 -7.64
C GLN A 214 5.70 -3.86 -8.04
N VAL A 215 5.86 -4.21 -9.32
CA VAL A 215 6.21 -5.57 -9.75
C VAL A 215 7.56 -6.01 -9.19
N ASP A 216 8.46 -5.06 -8.91
CA ASP A 216 9.83 -5.31 -8.41
C ASP A 216 9.95 -5.10 -6.88
N TYR A 217 8.85 -4.92 -6.15
CA TYR A 217 8.88 -4.57 -4.72
C TYR A 217 9.71 -5.55 -3.87
N ARG A 218 9.76 -6.84 -4.24
CA ARG A 218 10.48 -7.87 -3.49
C ARG A 218 11.98 -7.63 -3.42
N ARG A 219 12.54 -7.01 -4.46
CA ARG A 219 13.97 -6.70 -4.55
C ARG A 219 14.33 -5.41 -3.83
N LYS A 220 13.33 -4.62 -3.41
CA LYS A 220 13.55 -3.36 -2.72
C LYS A 220 13.78 -3.60 -1.24
N LYS A 221 14.81 -2.94 -0.73
CA LYS A 221 15.18 -2.92 0.67
C LYS A 221 14.37 -1.88 1.43
N VAL A 222 14.12 -0.72 0.83
CA VAL A 222 13.34 0.37 1.43
C VAL A 222 12.04 0.58 0.66
N LEU A 223 10.91 0.46 1.35
CA LEU A 223 9.57 0.76 0.82
C LEU A 223 8.99 1.97 1.55
N LEU A 224 8.56 2.97 0.79
CA LEU A 224 7.95 4.20 1.30
C LEU A 224 6.53 4.31 0.76
N MET A 225 5.52 4.41 1.63
CA MET A 225 4.12 4.49 1.17
C MET A 225 3.20 5.09 2.22
N THR A 226 1.94 5.31 1.85
CA THR A 226 0.92 5.69 2.82
C THR A 226 0.40 4.48 3.59
N VAL A 227 -0.05 4.71 4.83
CA VAL A 227 -0.75 3.71 5.64
C VAL A 227 -1.96 3.14 4.87
N HIS A 228 -2.74 4.02 4.21
CA HIS A 228 -3.87 3.60 3.40
C HIS A 228 -3.47 2.62 2.30
N LYS A 229 -2.37 2.89 1.57
CA LYS A 229 -1.89 2.00 0.51
C LYS A 229 -1.51 0.62 1.05
N ALA A 230 -0.82 0.58 2.19
CA ALA A 230 -0.44 -0.67 2.85
C ALA A 230 -1.66 -1.50 3.32
N MET A 231 -2.72 -0.82 3.77
CA MET A 231 -3.96 -1.46 4.26
C MET A 231 -4.89 -1.94 3.14
N TYR A 232 -5.03 -1.17 2.06
CA TYR A 232 -5.84 -1.57 0.88
C TYR A 232 -5.15 -2.57 -0.04
N GLY A 233 -3.84 -2.75 0.16
CA GLY A 233 -3.04 -3.72 -0.54
C GLY A 233 -2.31 -3.14 -1.76
N ILE A 234 -1.06 -3.57 -1.91
CA ILE A 234 -0.20 -3.28 -3.04
C ILE A 234 -0.50 -4.34 -4.10
N ASP A 235 -0.81 -3.93 -5.32
CA ASP A 235 -1.09 -4.83 -6.44
C ASP A 235 0.09 -4.84 -7.44
N PRO A 236 0.96 -5.88 -7.42
CA PRO A 236 2.14 -5.98 -8.29
C PRO A 236 1.84 -6.40 -9.72
N ILE A 237 0.57 -6.51 -10.13
CA ILE A 237 0.11 -7.05 -11.42
C ILE A 237 0.30 -8.55 -11.56
N LEU A 238 1.55 -9.02 -11.45
CA LEU A 238 1.98 -10.38 -11.79
C LEU A 238 1.91 -11.38 -10.63
N SER A 239 1.53 -10.92 -9.44
CA SER A 239 1.35 -11.72 -8.24
C SER A 239 0.09 -11.28 -7.49
N GLU A 240 -0.26 -12.04 -6.46
CA GLU A 240 -1.31 -11.66 -5.53
C GLU A 240 -1.02 -10.31 -4.86
N LYS A 241 -2.10 -9.65 -4.44
CA LYS A 241 -2.03 -8.42 -3.66
C LYS A 241 -1.32 -8.68 -2.35
N ILE A 242 -0.48 -7.74 -1.94
CA ILE A 242 0.30 -7.79 -0.71
C ILE A 242 -0.27 -6.77 0.24
N TYR A 243 -0.60 -7.22 1.44
CA TYR A 243 -1.09 -6.36 2.51
C TYR A 243 0.04 -6.07 3.49
N LEU A 244 -0.20 -5.13 4.42
CA LEU A 244 0.75 -4.80 5.48
C LEU A 244 1.31 -6.05 6.19
N GLN A 245 0.44 -7.02 6.50
CA GLN A 245 0.81 -8.29 7.16
C GLN A 245 1.81 -9.15 6.35
N ASP A 246 1.78 -9.02 5.01
CA ASP A 246 2.61 -9.81 4.09
C ASP A 246 3.99 -9.17 3.85
N LEU A 247 4.19 -7.91 4.26
CA LEU A 247 5.47 -7.20 4.12
C LEU A 247 6.55 -7.75 5.07
N ALA A 248 6.13 -8.33 6.20
CA ALA A 248 6.97 -9.06 7.15
C ALA A 248 7.10 -10.53 6.73
N GLU A 249 7.88 -10.79 5.67
CA GLU A 249 8.17 -12.15 5.19
C GLU A 249 8.79 -13.01 6.31
N LYS A 250 8.39 -14.28 6.44
CA LYS A 250 8.74 -15.19 7.57
C LYS A 250 10.24 -15.33 7.89
N ASN A 251 11.13 -14.97 6.96
CA ASN A 251 12.59 -15.14 7.09
C ASN A 251 13.38 -13.83 6.92
N LYS A 252 12.70 -12.67 6.95
CA LYS A 252 13.36 -11.37 6.81
C LYS A 252 13.20 -10.55 8.07
N LYS A 253 14.28 -9.94 8.54
CA LYS A 253 14.22 -8.91 9.57
C LYS A 253 13.64 -7.63 8.96
N THR A 254 12.36 -7.39 9.22
CA THR A 254 11.69 -6.18 8.74
C THR A 254 11.60 -5.14 9.84
N LEU A 255 12.04 -3.91 9.54
CA LEU A 255 11.77 -2.70 10.29
C LEU A 255 10.54 -2.00 9.69
N ILE A 256 9.54 -1.69 10.50
CA ILE A 256 8.41 -0.84 10.08
C ILE A 256 8.41 0.42 10.93
N LEU A 257 8.43 1.57 10.25
CA LEU A 257 8.46 2.90 10.82
C LEU A 257 7.12 3.59 10.54
N PHE A 258 6.41 4.00 11.60
CA PHE A 258 5.22 4.83 11.49
C PHE A 258 5.57 6.28 11.76
N ASP A 259 5.35 7.12 10.75
CA ASP A 259 5.40 8.57 10.87
C ASP A 259 4.00 9.09 11.25
N GLU A 260 3.91 9.90 12.30
CA GLU A 260 2.65 10.33 12.94
C GLU A 260 1.79 9.11 13.35
N SER A 261 2.32 8.32 14.30
CA SER A 261 1.76 7.02 14.69
C SER A 261 0.31 7.06 15.20
N ASP A 262 -0.11 8.14 15.83
CA ASP A 262 -1.48 8.38 16.28
C ASP A 262 -2.46 8.47 15.09
N GLN A 263 -2.11 9.27 14.10
CA GLN A 263 -2.87 9.42 12.87
C GLN A 263 -2.81 8.16 12.00
N ALA A 264 -1.67 7.46 11.99
CA ALA A 264 -1.53 6.17 11.33
C ALA A 264 -2.50 5.13 11.92
N ALA A 265 -2.64 5.08 13.25
CA ALA A 265 -3.59 4.19 13.92
C ALA A 265 -5.05 4.48 13.50
N VAL A 266 -5.42 5.78 13.45
CA VAL A 266 -6.73 6.21 12.98
C VAL A 266 -6.95 5.80 11.52
N ALA A 267 -5.97 6.03 10.65
CA ALA A 267 -6.03 5.65 9.24
C ALA A 267 -6.20 4.14 9.03
N MET A 268 -5.47 3.31 9.79
CA MET A 268 -5.63 1.86 9.73
C MET A 268 -7.02 1.42 10.17
N ARG A 269 -7.52 1.97 11.28
CA ARG A 269 -8.85 1.68 11.80
C ARG A 269 -9.91 2.00 10.76
N THR A 270 -9.86 3.20 10.18
CA THR A 270 -10.80 3.63 9.13
C THR A 270 -10.76 2.66 7.94
N ALA A 271 -9.57 2.29 7.46
CA ALA A 271 -9.43 1.36 6.35
C ALA A 271 -10.00 -0.04 6.65
N ILE A 272 -9.80 -0.58 7.85
CA ILE A 272 -10.36 -1.88 8.26
C ILE A 272 -11.90 -1.82 8.26
N ILE A 273 -12.46 -0.73 8.77
CA ILE A 273 -13.92 -0.56 8.86
C ILE A 273 -14.50 -0.38 7.45
N ASP A 274 -13.91 0.48 6.62
CA ASP A 274 -14.32 0.68 5.22
C ASP A 274 -14.38 -0.65 4.46
N GLN A 275 -13.30 -1.44 4.50
CA GLN A 275 -13.24 -2.75 3.84
C GLN A 275 -14.30 -3.71 4.39
N SER A 276 -14.59 -3.66 5.69
CA SER A 276 -15.58 -4.54 6.31
C SER A 276 -17.01 -4.18 5.89
N ILE A 277 -17.30 -2.88 5.73
CA ILE A 277 -18.58 -2.38 5.22
C ILE A 277 -18.77 -2.75 3.75
N GLU A 278 -17.75 -2.55 2.90
CA GLU A 278 -17.79 -2.92 1.48
C GLU A 278 -18.09 -4.42 1.30
N ASN A 279 -17.48 -5.26 2.14
CA ASN A 279 -17.68 -6.72 2.10
C ASN A 279 -19.03 -7.18 2.67
N ALA A 280 -19.65 -6.42 3.58
CA ALA A 280 -20.91 -6.79 4.22
C ALA A 280 -22.14 -6.58 3.32
N GLY A 281 -22.19 -5.47 2.55
CA GLY A 281 -23.38 -5.02 1.83
C GLY A 281 -23.49 -5.44 0.36
N GLY A 282 -22.46 -6.07 -0.21
CA GLY A 282 -22.31 -6.15 -1.66
C GLY A 282 -21.96 -4.78 -2.24
N SER A 283 -21.16 -4.76 -3.30
CA SER A 283 -20.58 -3.52 -3.84
C SER A 283 -21.64 -2.43 -3.98
N LYS A 284 -21.46 -1.32 -3.24
CA LYS A 284 -22.20 -0.05 -3.32
C LYS A 284 -23.55 0.10 -2.59
N ARG A 285 -24.06 -0.84 -1.77
CA ARG A 285 -25.36 -0.62 -1.08
C ARG A 285 -25.34 0.36 0.10
N PHE A 286 -24.23 0.45 0.84
CA PHE A 286 -24.07 1.40 1.98
C PHE A 286 -22.80 2.26 1.82
N ALA A 287 -22.40 2.54 0.58
CA ALA A 287 -21.08 3.05 0.21
C ALA A 287 -20.85 4.54 0.56
N LYS A 288 -20.69 4.83 1.85
CA LYS A 288 -20.13 6.08 2.36
C LYS A 288 -18.97 5.86 3.34
N GLY A 289 -18.33 4.69 3.29
CA GLY A 289 -17.23 4.32 4.18
C GLY A 289 -17.58 4.43 5.66
N TYR A 290 -16.59 4.68 6.51
CA TYR A 290 -16.71 4.79 7.95
C TYR A 290 -17.70 5.88 8.38
N ASN A 291 -17.68 7.03 7.70
CA ASN A 291 -18.62 8.13 7.97
C ASN A 291 -20.06 7.73 7.63
N GLY A 292 -20.26 6.96 6.56
CA GLY A 292 -21.53 6.33 6.25
C GLY A 292 -21.98 5.37 7.34
N TYR A 293 -21.08 4.50 7.79
CA TYR A 293 -21.36 3.58 8.90
C TYR A 293 -21.75 4.30 10.18
N LEU A 294 -21.06 5.38 10.55
CA LEU A 294 -21.43 6.21 11.69
C LEU A 294 -22.82 6.81 11.51
N GLN A 295 -23.11 7.40 10.34
CA GLN A 295 -24.45 7.92 10.02
C GLN A 295 -25.54 6.84 10.08
N TYR A 296 -25.27 5.64 9.58
CA TYR A 296 -26.21 4.53 9.62
C TYR A 296 -26.38 3.95 11.02
N LYS A 297 -25.31 3.92 11.82
CA LYS A 297 -25.36 3.54 13.23
C LYS A 297 -26.20 4.53 14.01
N ASP A 298 -25.98 5.83 13.82
CA ASP A 298 -26.77 6.90 14.45
C ASP A 298 -28.25 6.78 14.08
N LEU A 299 -28.57 6.40 12.83
CA LEU A 299 -29.95 6.14 12.41
C LEU A 299 -30.56 4.92 13.12
N ILE A 300 -29.82 3.81 13.27
CA ILE A 300 -30.29 2.63 14.01
C ILE A 300 -30.48 2.93 15.49
N ASP A 301 -29.56 3.71 16.08
CA ASP A 301 -29.63 4.12 17.48
C ASP A 301 -30.78 5.14 17.71
N ASN A 302 -31.38 5.69 16.64
CA ASN A 302 -32.56 6.57 16.65
C ASN A 302 -33.71 6.02 15.76
N PRO A 303 -34.34 4.89 16.14
CA PRO A 303 -35.28 4.15 15.30
C PRO A 303 -36.56 4.94 14.92
N GLU A 304 -36.88 6.00 15.65
CA GLU A 304 -38.00 6.91 15.36
C GLU A 304 -37.85 7.65 14.02
N GLN A 305 -36.63 7.73 13.47
CA GLN A 305 -36.32 8.42 12.22
C GLN A 305 -36.26 7.51 10.99
N ILE A 306 -36.48 6.19 11.15
CA ILE A 306 -36.39 5.21 10.07
C ILE A 306 -37.79 4.78 9.62
N ALA A 307 -38.08 4.88 8.32
CA ALA A 307 -39.27 4.27 7.73
C ALA A 307 -39.16 2.73 7.81
N ASN A 308 -40.02 2.12 8.64
CA ASN A 308 -40.01 0.69 8.99
C ASN A 308 -40.06 -0.29 7.81
N GLU A 309 -40.52 0.12 6.63
CA GLU A 309 -40.89 -0.82 5.57
C GLU A 309 -39.73 -1.31 4.69
N TYR A 310 -38.57 -0.64 4.65
CA TYR A 310 -37.51 -1.04 3.68
C TYR A 310 -36.06 -0.96 4.17
N TYR A 311 -35.77 -0.27 5.27
CA TYR A 311 -34.37 0.00 5.67
C TYR A 311 -33.97 -0.50 7.07
N GLY A 312 -34.89 -0.74 8.01
CA GLY A 312 -34.51 -1.14 9.38
C GLY A 312 -33.83 -2.51 9.47
N GLU A 313 -34.56 -3.58 9.17
CA GLU A 313 -34.09 -4.97 9.36
C GLU A 313 -32.90 -5.33 8.44
N LEU A 314 -32.88 -4.80 7.22
CA LEU A 314 -31.78 -5.02 6.27
C LEU A 314 -30.51 -4.26 6.69
N LEU A 315 -30.64 -3.00 7.14
CA LEU A 315 -29.51 -2.21 7.62
C LEU A 315 -28.92 -2.83 8.89
N GLU A 316 -29.77 -3.27 9.82
CA GLU A 316 -29.36 -3.95 11.05
C GLU A 316 -28.58 -5.24 10.74
N LYS A 317 -29.09 -6.09 9.86
CA LYS A 317 -28.38 -7.31 9.39
C LYS A 317 -27.03 -6.97 8.76
N CYS A 318 -26.96 -5.93 7.94
CA CYS A 318 -25.70 -5.51 7.30
C CYS A 318 -24.71 -4.90 8.29
N LEU A 319 -25.15 -4.10 9.27
CA LEU A 319 -24.29 -3.56 10.32
C LEU A 319 -23.77 -4.66 11.25
N ASN A 320 -24.60 -5.64 11.63
CA ASN A 320 -24.18 -6.76 12.44
C ASN A 320 -23.16 -7.64 11.70
N LYS A 321 -23.40 -7.92 10.42
CA LYS A 321 -22.43 -8.62 9.55
C LYS A 321 -21.13 -7.81 9.41
N ALA A 322 -21.20 -6.50 9.25
CA ALA A 322 -20.02 -5.63 9.19
C ALA A 322 -19.25 -5.65 10.51
N LYS A 323 -19.93 -5.65 11.68
CA LYS A 323 -19.30 -5.78 13.00
C LYS A 323 -18.56 -7.11 13.13
N GLU A 324 -19.16 -8.22 12.72
CA GLU A 324 -18.52 -9.54 12.73
C GLU A 324 -17.31 -9.62 11.80
N ILE A 325 -17.43 -9.11 10.56
CA ILE A 325 -16.33 -9.03 9.60
C ILE A 325 -15.22 -8.13 10.14
N THR A 326 -15.56 -6.98 10.73
CA THR A 326 -14.60 -6.04 11.33
C THR A 326 -13.84 -6.72 12.45
N LYS A 327 -14.55 -7.38 13.38
CA LYS A 327 -13.94 -8.13 14.48
C LYS A 327 -13.00 -9.22 13.96
N THR A 328 -13.42 -9.98 12.95
CA THR A 328 -12.61 -11.03 12.33
C THR A 328 -11.37 -10.47 11.63
N ASN A 329 -11.52 -9.38 10.85
CA ASN A 329 -10.42 -8.72 10.15
C ASN A 329 -9.44 -8.06 11.12
N TRP A 330 -9.96 -7.49 12.21
CA TRP A 330 -9.17 -6.96 13.31
C TRP A 330 -8.38 -8.07 13.99
N GLU A 331 -9.02 -9.17 14.39
CA GLU A 331 -8.33 -10.33 14.99
C GLU A 331 -7.25 -10.93 14.05
N LYS A 332 -7.48 -10.91 12.74
CA LYS A 332 -6.48 -11.30 11.73
C LYS A 332 -5.32 -10.32 11.65
N ALA A 333 -5.60 -9.02 11.58
CA ALA A 333 -4.59 -7.98 11.38
C ALA A 333 -3.79 -7.67 12.65
N VAL A 334 -4.43 -7.65 13.81
CA VAL A 334 -3.82 -7.22 15.08
C VAL A 334 -3.76 -8.30 16.16
N GLY A 335 -4.56 -9.37 16.08
CA GLY A 335 -4.58 -10.46 17.06
C GLY A 335 -5.71 -10.34 18.09
N ASN A 336 -5.69 -11.19 19.12
CA ASN A 336 -6.73 -11.25 20.17
C ASN A 336 -6.47 -10.21 21.26
N ILE A 337 -6.35 -8.94 20.87
CA ILE A 337 -6.24 -7.82 21.81
C ILE A 337 -7.65 -7.35 22.13
N LEU A 338 -7.99 -7.43 23.42
CA LEU A 338 -9.18 -6.78 23.95
C LEU A 338 -9.01 -5.27 23.73
N PRO A 339 -9.93 -4.60 23.02
CA PRO A 339 -9.85 -3.16 22.87
C PRO A 339 -9.87 -2.53 24.26
N TYR A 340 -8.92 -1.64 24.56
CA TYR A 340 -8.98 -0.83 25.77
C TYR A 340 -10.24 0.03 25.64
N LYS A 341 -11.31 -0.38 26.36
CA LYS A 341 -12.73 -0.10 26.09
C LYS A 341 -13.28 -0.70 24.79
N ASN A 342 -14.34 -1.48 24.94
CA ASN A 342 -15.16 -1.98 23.84
C ASN A 342 -15.81 -0.79 23.10
N ILE A 343 -15.18 -0.34 22.01
CA ILE A 343 -15.70 0.73 21.14
C ILE A 343 -17.06 0.39 20.48
N PHE A 344 -17.57 -0.84 20.65
CA PHE A 344 -18.91 -1.22 20.22
C PHE A 344 -19.98 -1.03 21.33
N LEU A 345 -19.60 -0.71 22.56
CA LEU A 345 -20.51 -0.55 23.69
C LEU A 345 -20.05 0.60 24.62
N GLY A 346 -20.57 1.79 24.36
CA GLY A 346 -20.61 2.91 25.29
C GLY A 346 -21.79 3.79 24.89
N ASN A 347 -22.78 3.94 25.77
CA ASN A 347 -24.07 4.54 25.42
C ASN A 347 -24.02 6.05 25.18
N ASN A 348 -22.94 6.76 25.50
CA ASN A 348 -22.76 8.20 25.27
C ASN A 348 -21.27 8.56 25.45
N GLU A 349 -20.50 8.74 24.38
CA GLU A 349 -19.19 9.42 24.44
C GLU A 349 -18.98 10.30 23.19
N GLU A 350 -18.47 11.51 23.41
CA GLU A 350 -18.28 12.55 22.39
C GLU A 350 -17.23 12.16 21.32
N LEU A 351 -17.43 12.64 20.08
CA LEU A 351 -16.53 12.39 18.94
C LEU A 351 -15.05 12.78 19.22
N GLU A 352 -14.82 13.77 20.09
CA GLU A 352 -13.50 14.24 20.53
C GLU A 352 -12.74 13.21 21.39
N THR A 353 -13.42 12.36 22.16
CA THR A 353 -12.77 11.32 22.98
C THR A 353 -12.19 10.17 22.16
N TYR A 354 -12.65 9.96 20.91
CA TYR A 354 -12.11 8.95 20.00
C TYR A 354 -10.73 9.33 19.41
N ARG A 355 -10.34 10.61 19.48
CA ARG A 355 -9.00 11.09 19.06
C ARG A 355 -7.91 10.77 20.09
N ARG A 356 -8.27 10.48 21.35
CA ARG A 356 -7.33 10.40 22.48
C ARG A 356 -7.02 8.99 22.96
N GLY A 357 -7.59 7.97 22.33
CA GLY A 357 -7.53 6.59 22.84
C GLY A 357 -7.16 5.55 21.79
N VAL A 358 -5.89 5.49 21.39
CA VAL A 358 -5.22 4.23 21.00
C VAL A 358 -3.75 4.33 21.38
N PHE A 359 -3.42 3.99 22.61
CA PHE A 359 -2.06 3.54 22.94
C PHE A 359 -2.00 2.06 22.57
N PHE A 360 -1.14 1.67 21.64
CA PHE A 360 -0.77 0.27 21.46
C PHE A 360 0.02 -0.17 22.70
N SER A 361 -0.67 -0.45 23.81
CA SER A 361 -0.09 -1.15 24.95
C SER A 361 -0.48 -2.63 24.86
N GLY A 362 0.53 -3.48 24.65
CA GLY A 362 0.35 -4.93 24.45
C GLY A 362 0.56 -5.38 23.01
N PRO A 363 0.84 -6.67 22.76
CA PRO A 363 1.64 -7.18 21.63
C PRO A 363 0.89 -7.20 20.28
N ALA A 364 0.56 -6.02 19.75
CA ALA A 364 -0.64 -5.79 18.95
C ALA A 364 -0.43 -5.22 17.54
N LEU A 365 0.30 -5.96 16.72
CA LEU A 365 -0.04 -6.14 15.31
C LEU A 365 0.25 -7.61 15.03
N LYS A 366 -0.65 -8.39 14.45
CA LYS A 366 -0.33 -9.76 14.00
C LYS A 366 0.49 -9.72 12.69
N LEU A 367 1.42 -8.76 12.60
CA LEU A 367 2.66 -8.82 11.83
C LEU A 367 3.59 -9.87 12.43
N ASN A 368 3.15 -11.12 12.68
CA ASN A 368 3.94 -12.18 13.34
C ASN A 368 5.02 -11.64 14.32
N ILE A 369 4.62 -10.79 15.26
CA ILE A 369 5.50 -10.41 16.36
C ILE A 369 5.58 -11.68 17.19
N SER A 370 6.70 -12.39 17.03
CA SER A 370 6.77 -13.85 17.03
C SER A 370 6.13 -14.56 18.23
N GLN A 371 5.50 -15.71 17.99
CA GLN A 371 5.64 -16.84 18.91
C GLN A 371 6.86 -17.65 18.46
N LYS A 372 7.91 -17.66 19.31
CA LYS A 372 9.15 -18.45 19.20
C LYS A 372 9.84 -18.41 17.82
N GLY A 373 10.77 -17.46 17.66
CA GLY A 373 11.88 -17.58 16.70
C GLY A 373 11.91 -16.59 15.52
N GLY A 374 11.01 -15.61 15.46
CA GLY A 374 11.00 -14.59 14.40
C GLY A 374 11.63 -13.27 14.84
N LEU A 375 12.67 -12.80 14.13
CA LEU A 375 13.38 -11.55 14.43
C LEU A 375 12.75 -10.35 13.70
N TYR A 376 11.90 -9.55 14.38
CA TYR A 376 11.30 -8.33 13.80
C TYR A 376 11.32 -7.16 14.79
N SER A 377 11.57 -5.94 14.31
CA SER A 377 11.51 -4.70 15.13
C SER A 377 10.48 -3.74 14.56
N LEU A 378 9.60 -3.20 15.40
CA LEU A 378 8.53 -2.28 15.04
C LEU A 378 8.75 -0.96 15.79
N VAL A 379 8.78 0.16 15.08
CA VAL A 379 9.07 1.47 15.67
C VAL A 379 7.96 2.44 15.33
N TYR A 380 7.30 2.95 16.36
CA TYR A 380 6.34 4.05 16.27
C TYR A 380 7.02 5.36 16.64
N MET A 381 6.82 6.37 15.82
CA MET A 381 7.18 7.73 16.14
C MET A 381 5.87 8.50 16.33
N LEU A 382 5.68 9.04 17.53
CA LEU A 382 4.66 10.03 17.82
C LEU A 382 5.13 11.37 17.26
#